data_AF-A0A2V9RSE3-F1
#
_entry.id   AF-A0A2V9RSE3-F1
#
_cell.length_a   1.000
_cell.length_b   1.000
_cell.length_c   1.000
_cell.angle_alpha   90.00
_cell.angle_beta   90.00
_cell.angle_gamma   90.00
#
_symmetry.space_group_name_H-M   'P 1'
#
loop_
_entity.id
_entity.type
_entity.pdbx_description
1 polymer ?
#
loop_
_entity_poly.entity_id
_entity_poly.type
_entity_poly.pdbx_seq_one_letter_code
_entity_poly.pdbx_strand_id
1 'polypeptide(L)' 'MKLGDKVRLVGLPEGLEDYPHFPTKATFQRCLGREFTVTALTDEGTLELPIGSVTGNPGEKIYVKPEFLQLVSK' A
#
# COMPACT_ATOMS: atom_id res chain seq x y z
N MET A 1 -3.76 -1.80 -13.40
CA MET A 1 -4.39 -2.21 -12.13
C MET A 1 -5.64 -1.37 -11.96
N LYS A 2 -6.72 -1.95 -11.42
CA LYS A 2 -8.02 -1.29 -11.25
C LYS A 2 -8.65 -1.67 -9.90
N LEU A 3 -9.76 -1.02 -9.57
CA LEU A 3 -10.56 -1.33 -8.40
C LEU A 3 -10.93 -2.82 -8.36
N GLY A 4 -10.72 -3.47 -7.21
CA GLY A 4 -10.98 -4.89 -7.01
C GLY A 4 -9.84 -5.84 -7.38
N ASP A 5 -8.83 -5.40 -8.14
CA ASP A 5 -7.65 -6.22 -8.43
C ASP A 5 -6.92 -6.57 -7.12
N LYS A 6 -6.35 -7.77 -7.06
CA LYS A 6 -5.42 -8.19 -6.00
C LYS A 6 -4.00 -7.89 -6.43
N VAL A 7 -3.26 -7.16 -5.61
CA VAL A 7 -1.89 -6.72 -5.87
C VAL A 7 -0.97 -7.11 -4.72
N ARG A 8 0.32 -7.25 -4.99
CA ARG A 8 1.37 -7.44 -4.00
C ARG A 8 2.25 -6.20 -3.94
N LEU A 9 2.58 -5.72 -2.75
CA LEU A 9 3.59 -4.67 -2.59
C LEU A 9 4.98 -5.28 -2.78
N VAL A 10 5.70 -4.86 -3.81
CA VAL A 10 7.00 -5.47 -4.20
C VAL A 10 8.19 -4.52 -4.06
N GLY A 11 7.94 -3.23 -3.85
CA GLY A 11 8.98 -2.25 -3.63
C GLY A 11 8.50 -1.09 -2.79
N LEU A 12 9.44 -0.23 -2.40
CA LEU A 12 9.20 1.00 -1.67
C LEU A 12 10.05 2.12 -2.29
N PRO A 13 9.56 3.37 -2.34
CA PRO A 13 10.39 4.48 -2.77
C PRO A 13 11.57 4.69 -1.80
N GLU A 14 12.71 5.11 -2.36
CA GLU A 14 13.84 5.56 -1.56
C GLU A 14 13.47 6.84 -0.80
N GLY A 15 14.09 7.04 0.36
CA GLY A 15 13.84 8.24 1.18
C GLY A 15 12.56 8.20 2.02
N LEU A 16 11.87 7.06 2.14
CA LEU A 16 10.83 6.92 3.17
C LEU A 16 11.45 7.04 4.57
N GLU A 17 10.81 7.87 5.38
CA GLU A 17 11.19 8.15 6.76
C GLU A 17 10.02 7.91 7.71
N ASP A 18 10.36 7.60 8.95
CA ASP A 18 9.40 7.62 10.05
C ASP A 18 9.39 9.02 10.65
N TYR A 19 8.19 9.54 10.91
CA TYR A 19 7.97 10.76 11.67
C TYR A 19 7.43 10.41 13.06
N PRO A 20 7.62 11.26 14.09
CA PRO A 20 7.27 10.94 15.48
C PRO A 20 5.82 10.46 15.70
N HIS A 21 4.89 10.87 14.84
CA HIS A 21 3.47 10.49 14.90
C HIS A 21 2.99 9.69 13.69
N PHE A 22 3.87 9.47 12.71
CA PHE A 22 3.56 8.79 11.46
C PHE A 22 4.72 7.86 11.12
N PRO A 23 4.70 6.60 11.59
CA PRO A 23 5.75 5.61 11.31
C PRO A 23 5.62 5.08 9.87
N THR A 24 5.68 5.98 8.90
CA THR A 24 5.40 5.72 7.49
C THR A 24 6.32 4.64 6.94
N LYS A 25 7.64 4.79 7.11
CA LYS A 25 8.60 3.81 6.61
C LYS A 25 8.35 2.43 7.23
N ALA A 26 8.21 2.36 8.55
CA ALA A 26 7.98 1.11 9.26
C ALA A 26 6.67 0.43 8.83
N THR A 27 5.59 1.20 8.66
CA THR A 27 4.29 0.69 8.18
C THR A 27 4.41 0.12 6.76
N PHE A 28 5.04 0.84 5.85
CA PHE A 28 5.25 0.38 4.48
C PHE A 28 6.16 -0.87 4.42
N GLN A 29 7.22 -0.92 5.23
CA GLN A 29 8.09 -2.10 5.35
C GLN A 29 7.32 -3.34 5.83
N ARG A 30 6.39 -3.19 6.78
CA ARG A 30 5.52 -4.30 7.24
C ARG A 30 4.57 -4.80 6.16
N CYS A 31 4.23 -3.94 5.19
CA CYS A 31 3.38 -4.27 4.05
C CYS A 31 4.14 -4.96 2.90
N LEU A 32 5.46 -4.86 2.87
CA LEU A 32 6.28 -5.39 1.78
C LEU A 32 6.12 -6.92 1.66
N GLY A 33 5.91 -7.39 0.43
CA GLY A 33 5.65 -8.79 0.10
C GLY A 33 4.21 -9.25 0.36
N ARG A 34 3.36 -8.43 1.01
CA ARG A 34 1.96 -8.77 1.29
C ARG A 34 1.04 -8.41 0.15
N GLU A 35 -0.12 -9.05 0.15
CA GLU A 35 -1.16 -8.86 -0.85
C GLU A 35 -2.33 -8.04 -0.31
N PHE A 36 -2.88 -7.19 -1.17
CA PHE A 36 -3.95 -6.26 -0.87
C PHE A 36 -4.93 -6.21 -2.02
N THR A 37 -6.18 -5.88 -1.72
CA THR A 37 -7.19 -5.57 -2.73
C THR A 37 -7.22 -4.06 -2.94
N VAL A 38 -7.19 -3.61 -4.18
CA VAL A 38 -7.30 -2.19 -4.53
C VAL A 38 -8.71 -1.69 -4.17
N THR A 39 -8.82 -0.67 -3.32
CA THR A 39 -10.10 -0.09 -2.87
C THR A 39 -10.43 1.26 -3.49
N ALA A 40 -9.44 1.96 -4.04
CA ALA A 40 -9.64 3.20 -4.80
C ALA A 40 -8.44 3.49 -5.71
N LEU A 41 -8.65 4.36 -6.68
CA LEU A 41 -7.60 5.01 -7.46
C LEU A 41 -7.73 6.51 -7.27
N THR A 42 -6.61 7.18 -7.02
CA THR A 42 -6.57 8.64 -6.90
C THR A 42 -6.31 9.29 -8.25
N ASP A 43 -6.63 10.60 -8.36
CA ASP A 43 -6.34 11.39 -9.56
C ASP A 43 -4.83 11.50 -9.85
N GLU A 44 -3.99 11.29 -8.84
CA GLU A 44 -2.53 11.27 -8.94
C GLU A 44 -1.98 9.91 -9.43
N GLY A 45 -2.88 8.96 -9.74
CA GLY A 45 -2.51 7.64 -10.25
C GLY A 45 -1.99 6.67 -9.18
N THR A 46 -2.21 6.94 -7.90
CA THR A 46 -1.90 5.99 -6.82
C THR A 46 -3.09 5.09 -6.52
N LEU A 47 -2.80 3.87 -6.06
CA LEU A 47 -3.80 2.91 -5.63
C LEU A 47 -3.91 2.93 -4.11
N GLU A 48 -5.15 2.98 -3.62
CA GLU A 48 -5.45 2.86 -2.19
C GLU A 48 -5.50 1.38 -1.78
N LEU A 49 -4.70 1.04 -0.77
CA LEU A 49 -4.61 -0.31 -0.21
C LEU A 49 -4.99 -0.27 1.28
N PRO A 50 -5.98 -1.06 1.72
CA PRO A 50 -6.32 -1.19 3.13
C PRO A 50 -5.26 -2.03 3.85
N ILE A 51 -4.66 -1.48 4.90
CA ILE A 51 -3.59 -2.13 5.67
C ILE A 51 -3.99 -2.46 7.10
N GLY A 52 -5.27 -2.38 7.42
CA GLY A 52 -5.78 -2.71 8.76
C GLY A 52 -5.47 -4.13 9.22
N SER A 53 -5.34 -5.09 8.29
CA SER A 53 -4.88 -6.46 8.62
C SER A 53 -3.39 -6.53 8.99
N VAL A 54 -2.60 -5.53 8.63
CA VAL A 54 -1.16 -5.43 8.94
C VAL A 54 -0.94 -4.66 10.23
N THR A 55 -1.69 -3.58 10.45
CA THR A 55 -1.50 -2.68 11.59
C THR A 55 -2.41 -2.99 12.77
N GLY A 56 -3.51 -3.71 12.55
CA GLY A 56 -4.56 -3.93 13.54
C GLY A 56 -5.63 -2.84 13.56
N ASN A 57 -5.53 -1.80 12.70
CA ASN A 57 -6.44 -0.66 12.65
C ASN A 57 -7.33 -0.73 11.39
N PRO A 58 -8.63 -1.09 11.49
CA PRO A 58 -9.48 -1.40 10.33
C PRO A 58 -9.68 -0.27 9.31
N GLY A 59 -9.43 0.99 9.69
CA GLY A 59 -9.55 2.16 8.81
C GLY A 59 -8.24 2.62 8.17
N GLU A 60 -7.12 1.95 8.46
CA GLU A 60 -5.81 2.39 8.01
C GLU A 60 -5.54 1.95 6.57
N LYS A 61 -4.97 2.87 5.79
CA LYS A 61 -4.75 2.72 4.35
C LYS A 61 -3.46 3.41 3.92
N ILE A 62 -2.88 2.89 2.85
CA ILE A 62 -1.73 3.48 2.17
C ILE A 62 -2.05 3.73 0.71
N TYR A 63 -1.30 4.66 0.12
CA TYR A 63 -1.40 5.04 -1.28
C TYR A 63 -0.09 4.69 -1.96
N VAL A 64 -0.16 3.86 -3.01
CA VAL A 64 1.04 3.30 -3.64
C VAL A 64 0.98 3.50 -5.14
N LYS A 65 2.08 3.95 -5.74
CA LYS A 65 2.20 4.01 -7.20
C LYS A 65 2.25 2.61 -7.81
N PRO A 66 1.71 2.40 -9.03
CA PRO A 66 1.71 1.11 -9.71
C PRO A 66 3.10 0.48 -9.86
N GLU A 67 4.16 1.27 -9.99
CA GLU A 67 5.54 0.78 -10.16
C GLU A 67 6.06 -0.03 -8.96
N PHE A 68 5.48 0.15 -7.77
CA PHE A 68 5.83 -0.61 -6.57
C PHE A 68 4.90 -1.80 -6.31
N LEU A 69 3.98 -2.07 -7.23
CA LEU A 69 2.97 -3.11 -7.11
C LEU A 69 3.13 -4.15 -8.21
N GLN A 70 2.85 -5.41 -7.85
CA GLN A 70 2.72 -6.51 -8.78
C GLN A 70 1.28 -7.01 -8.80
N LEU A 71 0.67 -7.10 -9.98
CA LEU A 71 -0.67 -7.70 -10.11
C LEU A 71 -0.60 -9.21 -9.81
N VAL A 72 -1.45 -9.68 -8.90
CA VAL A 72 -1.58 -11.09 -8.52
C VAL A 72 -2.80 -11.71 -9.21
N SER A 73 -3.96 -11.04 -9.11
CA SER A 73 -5.20 -11.48 -9.77
C SER A 73 -6.13 -10.29 -10.08
N LYS A 74 -7.08 -10.49 -10.99
CA LYS A 74 -8.08 -9.51 -11.41
C LYS A 74 -9.45 -9.79 -10.82
#